data_AF-A0A7K2YL50-F1
#
_entry.id   AF-A0A7K2YL50-F1
#
_cell.length_a   1.000
_cell.length_b   1.000
_cell.length_c   1.000
_cell.angle_alpha   90.00
_cell.angle_beta   90.00
_cell.angle_gamma   90.00
#
_symmetry.space_group_name_H-M   'P 1'
#
loop_
_entity.id
_entity.type
_entity.pdbx_description
1 polymer ?
#
loop_
_entity_poly.entity_id
_entity_poly.type
_entity_poly.pdbx_seq_one_letter_code
_entity_poly.pdbx_strand_id
1 'polypeptide(L)' 'PGAPASYAVWDTTELVVQAPDSRLSGWSTDPRSGTPGLPDLDPALPLPRCLRTSVRGATVYELDGALETTP' A
#
# COMPACT_ATOMS: atom_id res chain seq x y z
N PRO A 1 0.44 19.91 -9.51
CA PRO A 1 1.68 19.88 -8.68
C PRO A 1 1.58 20.89 -7.54
N GLY A 2 1.71 20.49 -6.26
CA GLY A 2 1.83 21.51 -5.20
C GLY A 2 1.21 21.26 -3.80
N ALA A 3 1.03 20.02 -3.35
CA ALA A 3 0.82 19.76 -1.91
C ALA A 3 1.84 18.74 -1.44
N PRO A 4 2.40 18.88 -0.22
CA PRO A 4 3.36 17.90 0.29
C PRO A 4 2.66 16.55 0.43
N ALA A 5 3.27 15.51 -0.14
CA ALA A 5 2.63 14.21 -0.32
C ALA A 5 2.43 13.50 1.02
N SER A 6 1.28 12.85 1.17
CA SER A 6 1.08 11.82 2.19
C SER A 6 1.00 10.47 1.48
N TYR A 7 1.85 9.53 1.87
CA TYR A 7 1.94 8.20 1.25
C TYR A 7 2.54 7.18 2.22
N ALA A 8 2.34 5.90 1.92
CA ALA A 8 2.99 4.81 2.63
C ALA A 8 3.58 3.80 1.63
N VAL A 9 4.71 3.20 1.98
CA VAL A 9 5.40 2.14 1.23
C VAL A 9 5.23 0.83 1.99
N TRP A 10 4.83 -0.22 1.28
CA TRP A 10 4.55 -1.53 1.84
C TRP A 10 5.32 -2.61 1.09
N ASP A 11 5.90 -3.53 1.84
CA ASP A 11 6.37 -4.82 1.34
C ASP A 11 5.19 -5.80 1.41
N THR A 12 4.95 -6.49 0.31
CA THR A 12 3.84 -7.43 0.16
C THR A 12 4.27 -8.64 -0.64
N THR A 13 3.61 -9.77 -0.40
CA THR A 13 3.88 -11.04 -1.09
C THR A 13 3.40 -10.98 -2.54
N GLU A 14 2.09 -11.11 -2.76
CA GLU A 14 1.48 -11.12 -4.09
C GLU A 14 0.42 -10.02 -4.20
N LEU A 15 0.37 -9.41 -5.38
CA LEU A 15 -0.66 -8.44 -5.72
C LEU A 15 -1.76 -9.16 -6.50
N VAL A 16 -2.93 -9.25 -5.89
CA VAL A 16 -4.09 -9.98 -6.40
C VAL A 16 -5.22 -9.00 -6.71
N VAL A 17 -5.96 -9.25 -7.79
CA VAL A 17 -7.18 -8.49 -8.08
C VAL A 17 -8.28 -9.01 -7.17
N GLN A 18 -8.44 -8.37 -6.01
CA GLN A 18 -9.51 -8.72 -5.08
C GLN A 18 -10.86 -8.27 -5.66
N ALA A 19 -11.79 -9.22 -5.84
CA ALA A 19 -13.19 -8.89 -6.02
C ALA A 19 -13.75 -8.41 -4.66
N PRO A 20 -14.48 -7.28 -4.60
CA PRO A 20 -14.85 -6.68 -3.33
C PRO A 20 -15.74 -7.63 -2.50
N ASP A 21 -15.40 -7.79 -1.21
CA ASP A 21 -16.36 -8.29 -0.23
C ASP A 21 -17.51 -7.30 -0.14
N SER A 22 -18.75 -7.80 -0.24
CA SER A 22 -19.97 -6.98 -0.35
C SER A 22 -20.23 -6.06 0.86
N ARG A 23 -19.40 -6.15 1.91
CA ARG A 23 -19.47 -5.32 3.13
C ARG A 23 -18.55 -4.09 3.11
N LEU A 24 -17.60 -4.00 2.17
CA LEU A 24 -16.62 -2.90 2.12
C LEU A 24 -16.88 -2.00 0.89
N SER A 25 -17.75 -1.01 1.07
CA SER A 25 -17.92 0.08 0.10
C SER A 25 -16.97 1.23 0.45
N GLY A 26 -15.75 1.23 -0.10
CA GLY A 26 -14.77 2.28 0.22
C GLY A 26 -13.79 2.66 -0.88
N TRP A 27 -13.71 1.91 -1.97
CA TRP A 27 -12.75 2.17 -3.04
C TRP A 27 -13.31 1.75 -4.40
N SER A 28 -12.89 2.44 -5.46
CA SER A 28 -13.32 2.15 -6.84
C SER A 28 -12.67 0.86 -7.33
N THR A 29 -13.48 -0.15 -7.61
CA THR A 29 -13.08 -1.40 -8.26
C THR A 29 -13.27 -1.35 -9.78
N ASP A 30 -13.57 -0.18 -10.35
CA ASP A 30 -13.86 -0.06 -11.79
C ASP A 30 -12.59 -0.37 -12.61
N PRO A 31 -12.61 -1.37 -13.51
CA PRO A 31 -11.44 -1.78 -14.29
C PRO A 31 -10.95 -0.71 -15.28
N ARG A 32 -11.75 0.31 -15.61
CA ARG A 32 -11.27 1.48 -16.37
C ARG A 32 -10.40 2.41 -15.53
N SER A 33 -10.42 2.24 -14.21
CA SER A 33 -9.54 2.92 -13.27
C SER A 33 -8.13 2.31 -13.21
N GLY A 34 -7.88 1.19 -13.90
CA GLY A 34 -6.58 0.51 -13.87
C GLY A 34 -6.22 0.01 -12.47
N THR A 35 -7.21 -0.51 -11.73
CA THR A 35 -7.06 -0.97 -10.35
C THR A 35 -5.82 -1.85 -10.21
N PRO A 36 -4.76 -1.35 -9.55
CA PRO A 36 -3.59 -2.16 -9.24
C PRO A 36 -4.04 -3.33 -8.37
N GLY A 37 -3.40 -4.50 -8.53
CA GLY A 37 -3.61 -5.60 -7.60
C GLY A 37 -3.39 -5.10 -6.17
N LEU A 38 -4.26 -5.52 -5.25
CA LEU A 38 -4.10 -5.24 -3.83
C LEU A 38 -3.27 -6.37 -3.20
N PRO A 39 -2.57 -6.10 -2.09
CA PRO A 39 -1.91 -7.16 -1.34
C PRO A 39 -2.92 -8.23 -0.93
N ASP A 40 -2.54 -9.50 -1.04
CA ASP A 40 -3.32 -10.59 -0.46
C ASP A 40 -3.35 -10.48 1.07
N LEU A 41 -4.54 -10.56 1.66
CA LEU A 41 -4.78 -10.43 3.10
C LEU A 41 -5.36 -11.72 3.70
N ASP A 42 -5.24 -12.86 3.00
CA ASP A 42 -5.60 -14.15 3.57
C ASP A 42 -4.89 -14.35 4.93
N PRO A 43 -5.60 -14.71 6.01
CA PRO A 43 -5.03 -14.80 7.34
C PRO A 43 -4.00 -15.93 7.50
N ALA A 44 -3.92 -16.86 6.55
CA ALA A 44 -2.88 -17.88 6.51
C ALA A 44 -1.57 -17.36 5.88
N LEU A 45 -1.58 -16.19 5.25
CA LEU A 45 -0.40 -15.55 4.66
C LEU A 45 0.20 -14.50 5.62
N PRO A 46 1.52 -14.25 5.53
CA PRO A 46 2.13 -13.12 6.23
C PRO A 46 1.47 -11.80 5.81
N LEU A 47 1.13 -10.97 6.79
CA LEU A 47 0.56 -9.65 6.52
C LEU A 47 1.60 -8.72 5.86
N PRO A 48 1.16 -7.81 4.97
CA PRO A 48 2.03 -6.79 4.41
C PRO A 48 2.71 -5.96 5.50
N ARG A 49 3.98 -5.63 5.29
CA ARG A 49 4.78 -4.86 6.24
C ARG A 49 4.91 -3.43 5.75
N CYS A 50 4.53 -2.48 6.59
CA CYS A 50 4.80 -1.08 6.30
C CYS A 50 6.31 -0.85 6.42
N LEU A 51 6.91 -0.29 5.37
CA LEU A 51 8.32 0.09 5.33
C LEU A 51 8.51 1.57 5.67
N ARG A 52 7.60 2.44 5.20
CA ARG A 52 7.64 3.89 5.45
C ARG A 52 6.25 4.50 5.40
N THR A 53 5.98 5.47 6.27
CA THR A 53 4.83 6.39 6.15
C THR A 53 5.33 7.82 6.14
N SER A 54 4.93 8.59 5.13
CA SER A 54 5.14 10.04 5.05
C SER A 54 3.80 10.76 5.11
N VAL A 55 3.72 11.81 5.92
CA VAL A 55 2.53 12.66 6.08
C VAL A 55 2.94 14.09 5.82
N ARG A 56 2.34 14.73 4.80
CA ARG A 56 2.72 16.09 4.39
C ARG A 56 4.23 16.23 4.19
N GLY A 57 4.84 15.23 3.54
CA GLY A 57 6.27 15.17 3.26
C GLY A 57 7.17 14.82 4.44
N ALA A 58 6.64 14.70 5.67
CA ALA A 58 7.41 14.29 6.83
C ALA A 58 7.29 12.77 7.05
N THR A 59 8.42 12.06 7.14
CA THR A 59 8.43 10.65 7.53
C THR A 59 8.02 10.53 9.00
N VAL A 60 6.91 9.83 9.26
CA VAL A 60 6.38 9.59 10.61
C VAL A 60 6.62 8.16 11.09
N TYR A 61 6.95 7.26 10.16
CA TYR A 61 7.29 5.87 10.43
C TYR A 61 8.27 5.39 9.37
N GLU A 62 9.28 4.65 9.79
CA GLU A 62 10.25 3.98 8.93
C GLU A 62 10.74 2.70 9.62
N LEU A 63 10.80 1.61 8.86
CA LEU A 63 11.49 0.39 9.28
C LEU A 63 12.98 0.57 8.99
N ASP A 64 13.80 0.38 10.03
CA ASP A 64 15.26 0.50 9.94
C ASP A 64 15.84 -0.38 8.82
N GLY A 65 16.70 0.19 7.98
CA GLY A 65 17.31 -0.48 6.83
C GLY A 65 16.36 -0.89 5.70
N ALA A 66 15.06 -0.53 5.75
CA ALA A 66 14.09 -1.06 4.79
C ALA A 66 14.16 -0.45 3.40
N LEU A 67 14.59 0.81 3.30
CA LEU A 67 14.58 1.59 2.06
C LEU A 67 15.94 2.24 1.80
N GLU A 68 17.03 1.63 2.29
CA GLU A 68 18.38 2.08 1.99
C GLU A 68 18.56 2.16 0.47
N THR A 69 18.60 3.40 -0.04
CA THR A 69 18.89 3.69 -1.44
C THR A 69 20.35 3.32 -1.65
N THR A 70 20.59 2.16 -2.26
CA THR A 70 21.88 1.90 -2.92
C THR A 70 22.08 2.99 -3.97
N PRO A 71 23.22 3.73 -3.96
CA PRO A 71 23.50 4.78 -4.92
C PRO A 71 23.63 4.26 -6.36
#